data_AF-A0A438VMQ2-F1
#
_entry.id   AF-A0A438VMQ2-F1
#
_cell.length_a   1.000
_cell.length_b   1.000
_cell.length_c   1.000
_cell.angle_alpha   90.00
_cell.angle_beta   90.00
_cell.angle_gamma   90.00
#
_symmetry.space_group_name_H-M   'P 1'
#
loop_
_entity.id
_entity.type
_entity.pdbx_description
1 polymer ?
#
loop_
_entity_poly.entity_id
_entity_poly.type
_entity_poly.pdbx_seq_one_letter_code
_entity_poly.pdbx_strand_id
1 'polypeptide(L)'
;FDIVVVAERFCIYLCPYARVQSVLYDNDTLNPIYDEKRGGALYDKQGHLFPLPPKKRNPENECVNCLHCVQVCPTHIDIRKGLQL
;
A
#
# COMPACT_ATOMS: atom_id res chain seq x y z
N PHE A 1 23.55 11.34 13.31
CA PHE A 1 22.49 10.40 13.75
C PHE A 1 21.10 11.05 13.64
N ASP A 2 20.91 12.28 14.15
CA ASP A 2 19.60 12.95 14.11
C ASP A 2 19.00 13.13 12.71
N ILE A 3 19.80 13.48 11.70
CA ILE A 3 19.27 13.72 10.35
C ILE A 3 18.59 12.48 9.73
N VAL A 4 19.07 11.27 10.09
CA VAL A 4 18.54 9.99 9.59
C VAL A 4 17.21 9.66 10.26
N VAL A 5 17.12 9.87 11.58
CA VAL A 5 15.88 9.68 12.35
C VAL A 5 14.78 10.63 11.89
N VAL A 6 15.16 11.88 11.60
CA VAL A 6 14.22 12.88 11.07
C VAL A 6 13.72 12.49 9.69
N ALA A 7 14.59 11.97 8.80
CA ALA A 7 14.18 11.52 7.46
C ALA A 7 13.19 10.35 7.50
N GLU A 8 13.44 9.32 8.33
CA GLU A 8 12.51 8.19 8.48
C GLU A 8 11.16 8.59 9.08
N ARG A 9 11.16 9.54 10.01
CA ARG A 9 9.95 9.96 10.74
C ARG A 9 9.25 11.18 10.12
N PHE A 10 9.81 11.76 9.05
CA PHE A 10 9.31 12.98 8.43
C PHE A 10 7.86 12.82 7.97
N CYS A 11 7.54 11.74 7.25
CA CYS A 11 6.22 11.51 6.67
C CYS A 11 5.10 11.45 7.72
N ILE A 12 5.36 10.92 8.90
CA ILE A 12 4.35 10.75 9.95
C ILE A 12 4.22 12.02 10.81
N TYR A 13 5.35 12.62 11.20
CA TYR A 13 5.36 13.64 12.25
C TYR A 13 5.51 15.07 11.75
N LEU A 14 6.16 15.27 10.59
CA LEU A 14 6.53 16.60 10.12
C LEU A 14 5.82 16.99 8.83
N CYS A 15 5.49 16.02 7.96
CA CYS A 15 4.83 16.27 6.70
C CYS A 15 3.39 16.78 6.92
N PRO A 16 3.10 18.07 6.66
CA PRO A 16 1.75 18.59 6.82
C PRO A 16 0.79 17.93 5.81
N TYR A 17 1.34 17.50 4.67
CA TYR A 17 0.62 16.83 3.60
C TYR A 17 -0.03 15.52 4.05
N ALA A 18 0.57 14.76 4.96
CA ALA A 18 0.04 13.46 5.39
C ALA A 18 -1.38 13.55 6.00
N ARG A 19 -1.73 14.68 6.64
CA ARG A 19 -3.08 14.87 7.22
C ARG A 19 -4.10 15.45 6.25
N VAL A 20 -3.66 16.23 5.26
CA VAL A 20 -4.54 16.85 4.26
C VAL A 20 -4.55 16.08 2.94
N GLN A 21 -3.83 14.95 2.86
CA GLN A 21 -3.69 14.16 1.64
C GLN A 21 -5.05 13.72 1.08
N SER A 22 -6.02 13.42 1.96
CA SER A 22 -7.37 13.01 1.59
C SER A 22 -8.16 14.09 0.84
N VAL A 23 -7.94 15.38 1.12
CA VAL A 23 -8.62 16.49 0.43
C VAL A 23 -7.94 16.89 -0.88
N LEU A 24 -6.71 16.42 -1.09
CA LEU A 24 -5.93 16.64 -2.31
C LEU A 24 -6.11 15.52 -3.34
N TYR A 25 -6.68 14.38 -2.92
CA TYR A 25 -6.98 13.29 -3.81
C TYR A 25 -8.30 13.52 -4.55
N ASP A 26 -8.17 13.75 -5.85
CA ASP A 26 -9.27 13.65 -6.81
C ASP A 26 -9.25 12.27 -7.49
N ASN A 27 -10.31 11.95 -8.24
CA ASN A 27 -10.48 10.69 -8.96
C ASN A 27 -9.36 10.41 -9.98
N ASP A 28 -8.68 11.45 -10.46
CA ASP A 28 -7.56 11.34 -11.40
C ASP A 28 -6.19 11.26 -10.71
N THR A 29 -6.13 11.28 -9.37
CA THR A 29 -4.86 11.26 -8.65
C THR A 29 -4.27 9.86 -8.58
N LEU A 30 -3.03 9.72 -9.00
CA LEU A 30 -2.34 8.43 -9.02
C LEU A 30 -1.80 8.09 -7.63
N ASN A 31 -2.38 7.06 -7.02
CA ASN A 31 -2.02 6.62 -5.68
C ASN A 31 -1.13 5.36 -5.75
N PRO A 32 -0.05 5.29 -4.95
CA PRO A 32 0.80 4.10 -4.87
C PRO A 32 0.11 3.01 -4.01
N ILE A 33 -0.99 2.46 -4.51
CA ILE A 33 -1.75 1.36 -3.91
C ILE A 33 -1.52 0.07 -4.70
N TYR A 34 -1.89 -1.05 -4.08
CA TYR A 34 -1.83 -2.33 -4.77
C TYR A 34 -2.80 -2.37 -5.96
N ASP A 35 -2.29 -2.74 -7.13
CA ASP A 35 -3.08 -2.89 -8.35
C ASP A 35 -3.62 -4.33 -8.45
N GLU A 36 -4.94 -4.47 -8.25
CA GLU A 36 -5.64 -5.75 -8.36
C GLU A 36 -5.66 -6.31 -9.78
N LYS A 37 -5.60 -5.45 -10.83
CA LYS A 37 -5.62 -5.90 -12.23
C LYS A 37 -4.33 -6.63 -12.60
N ARG A 38 -3.22 -6.22 -12.01
CA ARG A 38 -1.88 -6.79 -12.25
C ARG A 38 -1.55 -7.89 -11.24
N GLY A 39 -1.87 -7.65 -9.98
CA GLY A 39 -1.49 -8.52 -8.87
C GLY A 39 -2.48 -9.65 -8.59
N GLY A 40 -3.73 -9.53 -9.05
CA GLY A 40 -4.82 -10.41 -8.69
C GLY A 40 -5.61 -9.94 -7.47
N ALA A 41 -6.78 -10.53 -7.22
CA ALA A 41 -7.54 -10.29 -6.00
C ALA A 41 -6.89 -11.03 -4.82
N LEU A 42 -6.52 -10.29 -3.77
CA LEU A 42 -5.93 -10.86 -2.54
C LEU A 42 -6.95 -11.06 -1.42
N TYR A 43 -8.06 -10.35 -1.47
CA TYR A 43 -9.13 -10.36 -0.47
C TYR A 43 -10.42 -10.86 -1.10
N ASP A 44 -11.17 -11.69 -0.36
CA ASP A 44 -12.54 -12.04 -0.71
C ASP A 44 -13.49 -10.87 -0.43
N LYS A 45 -14.74 -10.94 -0.92
CA LYS A 45 -15.78 -9.90 -0.68
C LYS A 45 -16.07 -9.68 0.80
N GLN A 46 -15.76 -10.66 1.66
CA GLN A 46 -15.87 -10.56 3.11
C GLN A 46 -14.59 -10.06 3.81
N GLY A 47 -13.53 -9.69 3.06
CA GLY A 47 -12.28 -9.15 3.61
C GLY A 47 -11.29 -10.21 4.11
N HIS A 48 -11.51 -11.49 3.79
CA HIS A 48 -10.59 -12.57 4.14
C HIS A 48 -9.46 -12.69 3.12
N LEU A 49 -8.22 -12.83 3.59
CA LEU A 49 -7.06 -13.02 2.72
C LEU A 49 -7.12 -14.41 2.09
N PHE A 50 -6.92 -14.52 0.76
CA PHE A 50 -6.83 -15.83 0.12
C PHE A 50 -5.62 -16.63 0.66
N PRO A 51 -5.80 -17.92 0.99
CA PRO A 51 -4.76 -18.72 1.64
C PRO A 51 -3.61 -19.12 0.69
N LEU A 52 -3.84 -19.13 -0.62
CA LEU A 52 -2.80 -19.43 -1.61
C LEU A 52 -2.30 -18.15 -2.27
N PRO A 53 -0.97 -17.93 -2.33
CA PRO A 53 -0.41 -16.86 -3.15
C PRO A 53 -0.79 -17.11 -4.62
N PRO A 54 -1.15 -16.06 -5.39
CA PRO A 54 -1.38 -16.20 -6.81
C PRO A 54 -0.16 -16.88 -7.47
N LYS A 55 -0.41 -17.93 -8.26
CA LYS A 55 0.68 -18.65 -8.95
C LYS A 55 1.39 -17.63 -9.84
N LYS A 56 2.69 -17.42 -9.58
CA LYS A 56 3.66 -16.51 -10.22
C LYS A 56 3.80 -16.61 -11.77
N ARG A 57 2.84 -17.22 -12.46
CA ARG A 57 2.91 -17.63 -13.87
C ARG A 57 1.70 -17.21 -14.71
N ASN A 58 0.67 -16.58 -14.13
CA ASN A 58 -0.40 -16.01 -14.94
C ASN A 58 -0.15 -14.49 -15.08
N PRO A 59 -0.08 -13.92 -16.30
CA PRO A 59 0.05 -12.47 -16.49
C PRO A 59 -1.06 -11.64 -15.81
N GLU A 60 -2.17 -12.27 -15.43
CA GLU A 60 -3.27 -11.63 -14.69
C GLU A 60 -3.11 -11.67 -13.15
N ASN A 61 -2.07 -12.33 -12.63
CA ASN A 61 -1.93 -12.61 -11.19
C ASN A 61 -0.44 -12.68 -10.77
N GLU A 62 0.26 -11.54 -10.82
CA GLU A 62 1.71 -11.48 -10.55
C GLU A 62 2.09 -11.49 -9.06
N CYS A 63 1.17 -11.19 -8.15
CA CYS A 63 1.50 -11.07 -6.73
C CYS A 63 1.80 -12.42 -6.11
N VAL A 64 2.88 -12.51 -5.32
CA VAL A 64 3.29 -13.76 -4.64
C VAL A 64 3.06 -13.72 -3.13
N ASN A 65 2.33 -12.72 -2.64
CA ASN A 65 2.07 -12.48 -1.23
C ASN A 65 3.35 -12.47 -0.34
N CYS A 66 4.39 -11.77 -0.78
CA CYS A 66 5.67 -11.67 -0.04
C CYS A 66 5.68 -10.64 1.10
N LEU A 67 4.60 -9.86 1.27
CA LEU A 67 4.44 -8.81 2.31
C LEU A 67 5.44 -7.63 2.27
N HIS A 68 6.41 -7.62 1.35
CA HIS A 68 7.39 -6.54 1.25
C HIS A 68 6.77 -5.16 1.04
N CYS A 69 5.67 -5.07 0.29
CA CYS A 69 4.97 -3.81 0.06
C CYS A 69 4.41 -3.19 1.35
N VAL A 70 4.01 -4.01 2.32
CA VAL A 70 3.50 -3.54 3.62
C VAL A 70 4.67 -3.14 4.53
N GLN A 71 5.76 -3.92 4.52
CA GLN A 71 6.93 -3.66 5.36
C GLN A 71 7.70 -2.39 4.99
N VAL A 72 7.75 -2.04 3.70
CA VAL A 72 8.45 -0.84 3.23
C VAL A 72 7.60 0.43 3.37
N CYS A 73 6.31 0.29 3.69
CA CYS A 73 5.41 1.43 3.74
C CYS A 73 5.74 2.33 4.96
N PRO A 74 6.15 3.59 4.75
CA PRO A 74 6.56 4.46 5.84
C PRO A 74 5.40 4.83 6.78
N THR A 75 4.15 4.76 6.30
CA THR A 75 2.96 5.02 7.10
C THR A 75 2.47 3.80 7.88
N HIS A 76 3.11 2.63 7.73
CA HIS A 76 2.75 1.39 8.42
C HIS A 76 1.30 0.93 8.14
N ILE A 77 0.78 1.18 6.94
CA ILE A 77 -0.54 0.71 6.49
C ILE A 77 -0.40 -0.48 5.53
N ASP A 78 -1.47 -1.26 5.41
CA ASP A 78 -1.55 -2.30 4.40
C ASP A 78 -2.04 -1.70 3.07
N ILE A 79 -1.12 -1.32 2.19
CA ILE A 79 -1.44 -0.74 0.88
C ILE A 79 -2.30 -1.67 -0.02
N ARG A 80 -2.43 -2.95 0.35
CA ARG A 80 -3.28 -3.93 -0.34
C ARG A 80 -4.76 -3.75 0.00
N LYS A 81 -5.08 -3.04 1.08
CA LYS A 81 -6.45 -2.69 1.47
C LYS A 81 -6.88 -1.32 0.93
N GLY A 82 -6.05 -0.71 0.08
CA GLY A 82 -6.28 0.62 -0.46
C GLY A 82 -5.89 1.74 0.52
N LEU A 83 -6.45 2.92 0.30
CA LEU A 83 -6.23 4.08 1.17
C LEU A 83 -6.97 3.87 2.50
N GLN A 84 -6.21 3.84 3.59
CA GLN A 84 -6.72 3.72 4.95
C GLN A 84 -6.44 5.06 5.67
N LEU A 85 -7.50 5.83 5.91
CA LEU A 85 -7.47 7.10 6.67
C LEU A 85 -7.93 6.88 8.11
#